data_AF-A0A814I2R7-F1
#
_entry.id   AF-A0A814I2R7-F1
#
_cell.length_a   1.000
_cell.length_b   1.000
_cell.length_c   1.000
_cell.angle_alpha   90.00
_cell.angle_beta   90.00
_cell.angle_gamma   90.00
#
_symmetry.space_group_name_H-M   'P 1'
#
loop_
_entity.id
_entity.type
_entity.pdbx_description
1 polymer ?
#
loop_
_entity_poly.entity_id
_entity_poly.type
_entity_poly.pdbx_seq_one_letter_code
_entity_poly.pdbx_strand_id
1 'polypeptide(L)'
;MLFLGIKAGCYHAGLTALSRTQVHEKWLRNQIHIICATIAFGMGIDKPDVRFVIHHSLSKSIENFYQESGRAGRDDQQSHCILFFRFGDVFRLAPMAFSDKSGNGLTNLYSMISYCLNESQCRRKLIAKHFDEVWQTNDCNLMCDICVQSTTRNVIKRNCRDEALIIIDYLQINSKQRLTALKLIEQITIKTMTKLDLQKLILQLIIDQYLKEDFHFTPYTTICYIKLGRRAEYVKNNTNCQILLDIVENTQKRTSTTNNKPEKKEVVKKKSTTSTISSMIEIFFDYFPGVDVD
;
A
#
# COMPACT_ATOMS: atom_id res chain seq x y z
N MET A 1 -20.16 18.11 12.07
CA MET A 1 -21.08 17.07 11.57
C MET A 1 -20.25 16.04 10.82
N LEU A 2 -20.27 14.77 11.25
CA LEU A 2 -19.67 13.67 10.50
C LEU A 2 -20.75 13.09 9.60
N PHE A 3 -20.54 13.22 8.30
CA PHE A 3 -21.55 13.10 7.24
C PHE A 3 -22.17 11.69 7.10
N LEU A 4 -21.71 10.71 7.89
CA LEU A 4 -22.10 9.29 7.84
C LEU A 4 -22.46 8.70 9.21
N GLY A 5 -22.71 9.54 10.24
CA GLY A 5 -23.09 9.06 11.58
C GLY A 5 -21.95 8.46 12.43
N ILE A 6 -20.76 8.30 11.87
CA ILE A 6 -19.57 7.79 12.57
C ILE A 6 -19.09 8.83 13.59
N LYS A 7 -18.81 8.42 14.83
CA LYS A 7 -18.21 9.28 15.87
C LYS A 7 -16.69 9.29 15.73
N ALA A 8 -16.15 10.35 15.15
CA ALA A 8 -14.73 10.49 14.82
C ALA A 8 -14.15 11.85 15.27
N GLY A 9 -12.88 11.87 15.62
CA GLY A 9 -12.12 13.08 15.93
C GLY A 9 -10.88 13.20 15.04
N CYS A 10 -10.37 14.42 14.83
CA CYS A 10 -9.10 14.64 14.16
C CYS A 10 -7.99 14.93 15.17
N TYR A 11 -6.76 14.48 14.88
CA TYR A 11 -5.60 14.77 15.72
C TYR A 11 -4.35 15.05 14.87
N HIS A 12 -3.84 16.27 14.91
CA HIS A 12 -2.61 16.65 14.22
C HIS A 12 -1.89 17.79 14.94
N ALA A 13 -0.63 18.03 14.58
CA ALA A 13 0.22 19.03 15.22
C ALA A 13 -0.32 20.47 15.12
N GLY A 14 -1.06 20.79 14.06
CA GLY A 14 -1.70 22.09 13.86
C GLY A 14 -2.90 22.40 14.78
N LEU A 15 -3.40 21.44 15.57
CA LEU A 15 -4.42 21.72 16.58
C LEU A 15 -3.81 22.34 17.85
N THR A 16 -4.60 23.15 18.55
CA THR A 16 -4.22 23.68 19.86
C THR A 16 -4.04 22.55 20.87
N ALA A 17 -3.22 22.76 21.90
CA ALA A 17 -3.01 21.77 22.96
C ALA A 17 -4.35 21.38 23.64
N LEU A 18 -5.21 22.37 23.92
CA LEU A 18 -6.53 22.13 24.50
C LEU A 18 -7.40 21.23 23.61
N SER A 19 -7.46 21.51 22.31
CA SER A 19 -8.23 20.69 21.36
C SER A 19 -7.70 19.26 21.28
N ARG A 20 -6.37 19.07 21.30
CA ARG A 20 -5.74 17.74 21.32
C ARG A 20 -6.11 16.96 22.57
N THR A 21 -6.04 17.58 23.75
CA THR A 21 -6.45 16.97 25.02
C THR A 21 -7.92 16.57 25.00
N GLN A 22 -8.81 17.46 24.54
CA GLN A 22 -10.25 17.18 24.47
C GLN A 22 -10.57 15.99 23.55
N VAL A 23 -9.94 15.90 22.37
CA VAL A 23 -10.14 14.77 21.47
C VAL A 23 -9.61 13.47 22.08
N HIS A 24 -8.44 13.53 22.71
CA HIS A 24 -7.83 12.37 23.38
C HIS A 24 -8.72 11.84 24.52
N GLU A 25 -9.21 12.70 25.40
CA GLU A 25 -10.10 12.32 26.52
C GLU A 25 -11.42 11.72 26.03
N LYS A 26 -12.04 12.32 25.01
CA LYS A 26 -13.29 11.81 24.43
C LYS A 26 -13.11 10.41 23.85
N TRP A 27 -11.97 10.13 23.24
CA TRP A 27 -11.66 8.81 22.72
C TRP A 27 -11.35 7.79 23.82
N LEU A 28 -10.59 8.18 24.85
CA LEU A 28 -10.34 7.31 26.02
C LEU A 28 -11.65 6.90 26.71
N ARG A 29 -12.63 7.81 26.79
CA ARG A 29 -13.96 7.59 27.37
C ARG A 29 -14.96 6.97 26.39
N ASN A 30 -14.52 6.47 25.23
CA ASN A 30 -15.38 5.87 24.19
C ASN A 30 -16.51 6.78 23.67
N GLN A 31 -16.41 8.10 23.83
CA GLN A 31 -17.37 9.07 23.28
C GLN A 31 -17.12 9.33 21.78
N ILE A 32 -15.88 9.12 21.35
CA ILE A 32 -15.46 9.08 19.95
C ILE A 32 -14.90 7.68 19.71
N HIS A 33 -15.30 7.04 18.62
CA HIS A 33 -14.87 5.67 18.30
C HIS A 33 -13.60 5.67 17.45
N ILE A 34 -13.41 6.68 16.60
CA ILE A 34 -12.30 6.75 15.64
C ILE A 34 -11.50 8.04 15.82
N ILE A 35 -10.17 7.95 15.85
CA ILE A 35 -9.30 9.12 15.69
C ILE A 35 -8.64 9.04 14.32
N CYS A 36 -8.88 10.06 13.49
CA CYS A 36 -8.14 10.32 12.26
C CYS A 36 -6.91 11.17 12.61
N ALA A 37 -5.74 10.54 12.66
CA ALA A 37 -4.52 11.18 13.15
C ALA A 37 -3.37 11.21 12.14
N THR A 38 -2.46 12.18 12.33
CA THR A 38 -1.09 12.09 11.82
C THR A 38 -0.16 11.45 12.86
N ILE A 39 1.12 11.25 12.52
CA ILE A 39 2.17 10.75 13.42
C ILE A 39 2.30 11.53 14.75
N ALA A 40 1.70 12.72 14.85
CA ALA A 40 1.63 13.50 16.09
C ALA A 40 0.83 12.78 17.20
N PHE A 41 -0.08 11.87 16.83
CA PHE A 41 -0.81 11.03 17.79
C PHE A 41 0.01 9.78 18.10
N GLY A 42 1.10 9.97 18.84
CA GLY A 42 2.12 8.93 18.99
C GLY A 42 2.61 8.68 20.42
N MET A 43 3.03 9.74 21.11
CA MET A 43 3.61 9.62 22.46
C MET A 43 2.50 9.54 23.52
N GLY A 44 2.62 8.60 24.46
CA GLY A 44 1.75 8.51 25.64
C GLY A 44 0.34 7.96 25.40
N ILE A 45 0.08 7.37 24.23
CA ILE A 45 -1.18 6.64 24.01
C ILE A 45 -1.02 5.25 24.61
N ASP A 46 -1.89 4.94 25.56
CA ASP A 46 -1.95 3.64 26.24
C ASP A 46 -3.39 3.21 26.49
N LYS A 47 -4.19 3.18 25.41
CA LYS A 47 -5.52 2.59 25.43
C LYS A 47 -5.38 1.09 25.10
N PRO A 48 -5.74 0.17 26.01
CA PRO A 48 -5.51 -1.25 25.80
C PRO A 48 -6.40 -1.85 24.70
N ASP A 49 -7.63 -1.34 24.61
CA ASP A 49 -8.74 -1.91 23.84
C ASP A 49 -8.89 -1.34 22.41
N VAL A 50 -7.78 -1.04 21.74
CA VAL A 50 -7.81 -0.57 20.35
C VAL A 50 -7.97 -1.76 19.40
N ARG A 51 -9.13 -1.87 18.75
CA ARG A 51 -9.47 -3.02 17.88
C ARG A 51 -8.92 -2.94 16.46
N PHE A 52 -8.67 -1.74 15.95
CA PHE A 52 -8.06 -1.60 14.65
C PHE A 52 -7.19 -0.36 14.53
N VAL A 53 -6.17 -0.47 13.69
CA VAL A 53 -5.36 0.64 13.18
C VAL A 53 -5.38 0.57 11.66
N ILE A 54 -5.80 1.66 11.02
CA ILE A 54 -5.87 1.77 9.56
C ILE A 54 -4.89 2.83 9.09
N HIS A 55 -3.90 2.40 8.32
CA HIS A 55 -2.98 3.27 7.60
C HIS A 55 -3.63 3.71 6.29
N HIS A 56 -4.19 4.92 6.28
CA HIS A 56 -4.74 5.52 5.06
C HIS A 56 -3.68 5.79 3.98
N SER A 57 -2.42 5.98 4.39
CA SER A 57 -1.26 6.17 3.51
C SER A 57 -0.09 5.36 4.04
N LEU A 58 0.87 5.07 3.18
CA LEU A 58 2.11 4.36 3.53
C LEU A 58 2.89 5.07 4.66
N SER A 59 3.42 4.30 5.60
CA SER A 59 4.37 4.81 6.60
C SER A 59 5.73 5.10 5.95
N LYS A 60 6.56 5.94 6.58
CA LYS A 60 7.89 6.29 6.03
C LYS A 60 8.91 5.15 6.11
N SER A 61 8.66 4.16 6.99
CA SER A 61 9.56 3.05 7.24
C SER A 61 8.79 1.88 7.89
N ILE A 62 9.42 0.70 7.94
CA ILE A 62 8.89 -0.48 8.63
C ILE A 62 8.81 -0.24 10.14
N GLU A 63 9.77 0.46 10.73
CA GLU A 63 9.77 0.78 12.16
C GLU A 63 8.59 1.67 12.54
N ASN A 64 8.33 2.72 11.73
CA ASN A 64 7.16 3.57 11.95
C ASN A 64 5.87 2.76 11.81
N PHE A 65 5.75 1.94 10.76
CA PHE A 65 4.59 1.07 10.58
C PHE A 65 4.39 0.12 11.76
N TYR A 66 5.46 -0.52 12.25
CA TYR A 66 5.43 -1.42 13.40
C TYR A 66 4.98 -0.71 14.68
N GLN A 67 5.55 0.46 14.99
CA GLN A 67 5.16 1.25 16.17
C GLN A 67 3.74 1.80 16.08
N GLU A 68 3.30 2.23 14.89
CA GLU A 68 1.96 2.78 14.66
C GLU A 68 0.89 1.68 14.75
N SER A 69 1.14 0.53 14.09
CA SER A 69 0.23 -0.62 14.10
C SER A 69 0.18 -1.33 15.47
N GLY A 70 1.30 -1.38 16.20
CA GLY A 70 1.39 -1.92 17.57
C GLY A 70 0.64 -1.12 18.65
N ARG A 71 -0.15 -0.12 18.25
CA ARG A 71 -1.14 0.53 19.13
C ARG A 71 -2.42 -0.27 19.26
N ALA A 72 -2.68 -1.20 18.34
CA ALA A 72 -3.81 -2.10 18.40
C ALA A 72 -3.56 -3.25 19.39
N GLY A 73 -4.61 -3.73 20.07
CA GLY A 73 -4.57 -5.01 20.78
C GLY A 73 -3.62 -5.09 21.97
N ARG A 74 -3.48 -4.03 22.77
CA ARG A 74 -2.64 -4.02 23.98
C ARG A 74 -3.25 -4.76 25.18
N ASP A 75 -4.50 -5.19 25.04
CA ASP A 75 -5.20 -6.13 25.91
C ASP A 75 -5.01 -7.61 25.48
N ASP A 76 -4.08 -7.86 24.54
CA ASP A 76 -3.80 -9.16 23.93
C ASP A 76 -4.99 -9.81 23.21
N GLN A 77 -6.09 -9.06 23.03
CA GLN A 77 -7.24 -9.51 22.25
C GLN A 77 -7.03 -9.27 20.76
N GLN A 78 -7.78 -10.03 19.95
CA GLN A 78 -7.71 -9.91 18.50
C GLN A 78 -7.93 -8.46 18.05
N SER A 79 -7.08 -8.02 17.13
CA SER A 79 -7.13 -6.69 16.53
C SER A 79 -6.61 -6.73 15.10
N HIS A 80 -6.92 -5.68 14.33
CA HIS A 80 -6.62 -5.61 12.90
C HIS A 80 -5.74 -4.41 12.56
N CYS A 81 -4.68 -4.67 11.80
CA CYS A 81 -3.80 -3.64 11.26
C CYS A 81 -3.91 -3.68 9.74
N ILE A 82 -4.48 -2.63 9.14
CA ILE A 82 -4.78 -2.57 7.71
C ILE A 82 -4.01 -1.42 7.08
N LEU A 83 -3.29 -1.68 5.99
CA LEU A 83 -2.56 -0.68 5.25
C LEU A 83 -3.10 -0.54 3.83
N PHE A 84 -3.55 0.66 3.48
CA PHE A 84 -3.92 0.99 2.11
C PHE A 84 -2.69 1.44 1.32
N PHE A 85 -2.27 0.61 0.39
CA PHE A 85 -1.16 0.91 -0.50
C PHE A 85 -1.67 1.54 -1.79
N ARG A 86 -1.16 2.74 -2.12
CA ARG A 86 -1.46 3.42 -3.39
C ARG A 86 -0.16 3.87 -4.04
N PHE A 87 -0.01 3.59 -5.33
CA PHE A 87 1.17 3.97 -6.10
C PHE A 87 1.52 5.45 -5.98
N GLY A 88 0.52 6.34 -6.01
CA GLY A 88 0.74 7.79 -5.89
C GLY A 88 1.25 8.24 -4.52
N ASP A 89 1.04 7.46 -3.45
CA ASP A 89 1.51 7.83 -2.10
C ASP A 89 3.03 7.72 -2.00
N VAL A 90 3.65 6.79 -2.74
CA VAL A 90 5.11 6.64 -2.82
C VAL A 90 5.78 7.96 -3.23
N PHE A 91 5.33 8.55 -4.33
CA PHE A 91 5.92 9.78 -4.87
C PHE A 91 5.54 11.04 -4.08
N ARG A 92 4.50 10.96 -3.24
CA ARG A 92 4.18 12.02 -2.27
C ARG A 92 5.11 11.97 -1.07
N LEU A 93 5.51 10.78 -0.63
CA LEU A 93 6.38 10.56 0.52
C LEU A 93 7.86 10.65 0.16
N ALA A 94 8.26 10.27 -1.05
CA ALA A 94 9.66 10.24 -1.48
C ALA A 94 10.39 11.57 -1.28
N PRO A 95 9.83 12.76 -1.58
CA PRO A 95 10.52 14.03 -1.28
C PRO A 95 10.74 14.26 0.21
N MET A 96 9.78 13.87 1.06
CA MET A 96 9.90 14.00 2.51
C MET A 96 10.95 13.03 3.07
N ALA A 97 11.04 11.84 2.49
CA ALA A 97 12.04 10.83 2.82
C ALA A 97 13.44 11.21 2.32
N PHE A 98 13.54 11.85 1.15
CA PHE A 98 14.80 12.38 0.63
C PHE A 98 15.36 13.51 1.49
N SER A 99 14.47 14.32 2.06
CA SER A 99 14.84 15.43 2.95
C SER A 99 15.13 14.99 4.39
N ASP A 100 15.14 13.68 4.66
CA ASP A 100 15.41 13.14 5.99
C ASP A 100 16.87 13.34 6.40
N LYS A 101 17.08 13.83 7.63
CA LYS A 101 18.39 14.21 8.14
C LYS A 101 19.34 13.02 8.32
N SER A 102 18.81 11.80 8.47
CA SER A 102 19.64 10.60 8.62
C SER A 102 20.30 10.17 7.32
N GLY A 103 19.84 10.67 6.17
CA GLY A 103 20.23 10.19 4.83
C GLY A 103 19.64 8.83 4.44
N ASN A 104 19.03 8.10 5.39
CA ASN A 104 18.47 6.77 5.17
C ASN A 104 16.98 6.80 4.79
N GLY A 105 16.36 7.97 4.71
CA GLY A 105 14.91 8.08 4.54
C GLY A 105 14.37 7.39 3.28
N LEU A 106 15.06 7.48 2.13
CA LEU A 106 14.66 6.75 0.92
C LEU A 106 14.82 5.23 1.07
N THR A 107 15.92 4.77 1.65
CA THR A 107 16.16 3.35 1.92
C THR A 107 15.06 2.76 2.82
N ASN A 108 14.66 3.51 3.84
CA ASN A 108 13.58 3.14 4.74
C ASN A 108 12.23 3.07 4.00
N LEU A 109 11.96 4.05 3.13
CA LEU A 109 10.77 4.05 2.31
C LEU A 109 10.76 2.86 1.33
N TYR A 110 11.88 2.53 0.69
CA TYR A 110 11.99 1.37 -0.20
C TYR A 110 11.75 0.04 0.52
N SER A 111 12.18 -0.06 1.78
CA SER A 111 11.90 -1.23 2.62
C SER A 111 10.40 -1.36 2.88
N MET A 112 9.72 -0.25 3.18
CA MET A 112 8.27 -0.21 3.37
C MET A 112 7.51 -0.55 2.07
N ILE A 113 7.96 -0.04 0.93
CA ILE A 113 7.38 -0.38 -0.39
C ILE A 113 7.57 -1.87 -0.68
N SER A 114 8.76 -2.42 -0.44
CA SER A 114 9.07 -3.84 -0.64
C SER A 114 8.16 -4.73 0.21
N TYR A 115 7.88 -4.34 1.46
CA TYR A 115 6.91 -5.02 2.30
C TYR A 115 5.50 -5.04 1.68
N CYS A 116 5.03 -3.91 1.13
CA CYS A 116 3.71 -3.84 0.49
C CYS A 116 3.63 -4.59 -0.85
N LEU A 117 4.72 -4.62 -1.62
CA LEU A 117 4.78 -5.31 -2.91
C LEU A 117 4.89 -6.83 -2.76
N ASN A 118 5.32 -7.32 -1.59
CA ASN A 118 5.45 -8.74 -1.36
C ASN A 118 4.07 -9.42 -1.27
N GLU A 119 3.87 -10.45 -2.08
CA GLU A 119 2.62 -11.20 -2.18
C GLU A 119 2.80 -12.68 -1.76
N SER A 120 4.02 -13.08 -1.39
CA SER A 120 4.41 -14.49 -1.23
C SER A 120 4.95 -14.85 0.15
N GLN A 121 5.34 -13.87 0.96
CA GLN A 121 5.93 -14.09 2.28
C GLN A 121 5.00 -13.57 3.39
N CYS A 122 4.98 -14.32 4.49
CA CYS A 122 4.27 -13.92 5.71
C CYS A 122 4.67 -12.51 6.16
N ARG A 123 3.68 -11.66 6.49
CA ARG A 123 3.90 -10.28 6.96
C ARG A 123 4.79 -10.22 8.21
N ARG A 124 4.56 -11.08 9.20
CA ARG A 124 5.39 -11.16 10.42
C ARG A 124 6.82 -11.57 10.13
N LYS A 125 7.03 -12.50 9.18
CA LYS A 125 8.37 -12.89 8.74
C LYS A 125 9.15 -11.74 8.11
N LEU A 126 8.48 -10.89 7.33
CA LEU A 126 9.10 -9.70 6.73
C LEU A 126 9.50 -8.67 7.81
N ILE A 127 8.64 -8.46 8.81
CA ILE A 127 8.92 -7.57 9.94
C ILE A 127 10.07 -8.13 10.79
N ALA A 128 10.03 -9.41 11.17
CA ALA A 128 11.10 -10.05 11.93
C ALA A 128 12.45 -9.96 11.21
N LYS A 129 12.47 -10.23 9.90
CA LYS A 129 13.67 -10.07 9.06
C LYS A 129 14.22 -8.65 9.10
N HIS A 130 13.36 -7.63 9.16
CA HIS A 130 13.78 -6.23 9.24
C HIS A 130 14.47 -5.89 10.57
N PHE A 131 14.05 -6.54 11.66
CA PHE A 131 14.64 -6.38 12.99
C PHE A 131 15.72 -7.42 13.32
N ASP A 132 16.20 -8.18 12.32
CA ASP A 132 17.16 -9.27 12.46
C ASP A 132 16.72 -10.36 13.48
N GLU A 133 15.41 -10.56 13.61
CA GLU A 133 14.79 -11.58 14.47
C GLU A 133 14.55 -12.89 13.70
N VAL A 134 14.65 -14.01 14.41
CA VAL A 134 14.35 -15.34 13.86
C VAL A 134 12.85 -15.58 13.89
N TRP A 135 12.27 -15.93 12.74
CA TRP A 135 10.82 -16.21 12.62
C TRP A 135 10.54 -17.42 11.74
N GLN A 136 9.81 -18.40 12.26
CA GLN A 136 9.33 -19.53 11.47
C GLN A 136 7.97 -19.21 10.86
N THR A 137 7.74 -19.63 9.62
CA THR A 137 6.50 -19.29 8.91
C THR A 137 5.25 -19.81 9.63
N ASN A 138 5.38 -20.93 10.36
CA ASN A 138 4.28 -21.55 11.11
C ASN A 138 3.86 -20.73 12.34
N ASP A 139 4.73 -19.86 12.89
CA ASP A 139 4.47 -19.05 14.09
C ASP A 139 3.39 -17.98 13.84
N CYS A 140 3.05 -17.72 12.58
CA CYS A 140 2.04 -16.74 12.21
C CYS A 140 0.61 -17.19 12.54
N ASN A 141 0.33 -18.51 12.60
CA ASN A 141 -1.00 -19.07 12.87
C ASN A 141 -2.12 -18.45 12.02
N LEU A 142 -1.87 -18.25 10.72
CA LEU A 142 -2.81 -17.64 9.78
C LEU A 142 -3.27 -16.22 10.16
N MET A 143 -2.48 -15.46 10.93
CA MET A 143 -2.85 -14.12 11.39
C MET A 143 -2.38 -12.99 10.43
N CYS A 144 -2.19 -13.27 9.14
CA CYS A 144 -1.95 -12.23 8.13
C CYS A 144 -2.56 -12.61 6.77
N ASP A 145 -2.84 -11.60 5.95
CA ASP A 145 -3.44 -11.72 4.62
C ASP A 145 -2.77 -12.78 3.74
N ILE A 146 -1.43 -12.79 3.67
CA ILE A 146 -0.68 -13.75 2.86
C ILE A 146 -0.82 -15.19 3.38
N CYS A 147 -0.74 -15.39 4.70
CA CYS A 147 -0.85 -16.73 5.28
C CYS A 147 -2.27 -17.30 5.11
N VAL A 148 -3.31 -16.49 5.32
CA VAL A 148 -4.71 -16.89 5.13
C VAL A 148 -4.97 -17.30 3.68
N GLN A 149 -4.37 -16.60 2.72
CA GLN A 149 -4.59 -16.83 1.29
C GLN A 149 -3.62 -17.83 0.66
N SER A 150 -2.72 -18.45 1.45
CA SER A 150 -1.63 -19.30 0.95
C SER A 150 -2.10 -20.51 0.12
N THR A 151 -3.34 -20.98 0.33
CA THR A 151 -3.92 -22.11 -0.41
C THR A 151 -4.78 -21.69 -1.61
N THR A 152 -5.28 -20.45 -1.63
CA THR A 152 -6.24 -19.98 -2.64
C THR A 152 -5.60 -19.05 -3.67
N ARG A 153 -4.53 -18.34 -3.29
CA ARG A 153 -3.85 -17.35 -4.13
C ARG A 153 -2.61 -17.94 -4.76
N ASN A 154 -2.62 -18.13 -6.08
CA ASN A 154 -1.44 -18.57 -6.81
C ASN A 154 -0.56 -17.38 -7.16
N VAL A 155 0.64 -17.32 -6.57
CA VAL A 155 1.62 -16.26 -6.81
C VAL A 155 2.82 -16.86 -7.54
N ILE A 156 3.08 -16.37 -8.74
CA ILE A 156 4.22 -16.77 -9.56
C ILE A 156 5.28 -15.66 -9.57
N LYS A 157 6.55 -16.07 -9.59
CA LYS A 157 7.65 -15.14 -9.87
C LYS A 157 7.88 -15.08 -11.37
N ARG A 158 7.43 -13.99 -11.99
CA ARG A 158 7.60 -13.78 -13.44
C ARG A 158 8.82 -12.91 -13.71
N ASN A 159 9.64 -13.32 -14.68
CA ASN A 159 10.68 -12.45 -15.22
C ASN A 159 10.04 -11.39 -16.13
N CYS A 160 10.14 -10.12 -15.74
CA CYS A 160 9.58 -8.96 -16.41
C CYS A 160 10.66 -8.11 -17.12
N ARG A 161 11.78 -8.73 -17.51
CA ARG A 161 12.91 -8.04 -18.16
C ARG A 161 12.48 -7.28 -19.42
N ASP A 162 11.69 -7.92 -20.28
CA ASP A 162 11.31 -7.34 -21.56
C ASP A 162 10.43 -6.10 -21.36
N GLU A 163 9.50 -6.15 -20.40
CA GLU A 163 8.69 -5.00 -20.06
C GLU A 163 9.49 -3.89 -19.38
N ALA A 164 10.49 -4.25 -18.57
CA ALA A 164 11.42 -3.26 -18.01
C ALA A 164 12.22 -2.55 -19.11
N LEU A 165 12.66 -3.26 -20.15
CA LEU A 165 13.35 -2.66 -21.30
C LEU A 165 12.45 -1.67 -22.04
N ILE A 166 11.17 -1.99 -22.24
CA ILE A 166 10.21 -1.04 -22.84
C ILE A 166 10.16 0.27 -22.05
N ILE A 167 10.09 0.20 -20.72
CA ILE A 167 10.06 1.38 -19.85
C ILE A 167 11.37 2.18 -19.97
N ILE A 168 12.51 1.50 -19.93
CA ILE A 168 13.83 2.12 -20.01
C ILE A 168 14.05 2.78 -21.37
N ASP A 169 13.69 2.11 -22.47
CA ASP A 169 13.80 2.65 -23.82
C ASP A 169 12.88 3.86 -24.01
N TYR A 170 11.66 3.81 -23.46
CA TYR A 170 10.75 4.96 -23.47
C TYR A 170 11.36 6.18 -22.77
N LEU A 171 11.94 6.00 -21.58
CA LEU A 171 12.60 7.08 -20.83
C LEU A 171 13.86 7.59 -21.55
N GLN A 172 14.59 6.72 -22.24
CA GLN A 172 15.77 7.10 -23.03
C GLN A 172 15.38 7.99 -24.22
N ILE A 173 14.36 7.56 -25.00
CA ILE A 173 13.85 8.32 -26.14
C ILE A 173 13.30 9.68 -25.70
N ASN A 174 12.60 9.72 -24.56
CA ASN A 174 12.01 10.93 -24.00
C ASN A 174 12.91 11.62 -22.97
N SER A 175 14.23 11.44 -23.04
CA SER A 175 15.20 11.94 -22.04
C SER A 175 15.18 13.46 -21.83
N LYS A 176 14.70 14.22 -22.82
CA LYS A 176 14.54 15.68 -22.73
C LYS A 176 13.28 16.12 -21.95
N GLN A 177 12.30 15.23 -21.78
CA GLN A 177 11.06 15.51 -21.06
C GLN A 177 11.16 15.05 -19.61
N ARG A 178 10.68 15.86 -18.67
CA ARG A 178 10.49 15.45 -17.27
C ARG A 178 9.16 14.72 -17.12
N LEU A 179 9.22 13.47 -16.68
CA LEU A 179 8.04 12.61 -16.52
C LEU A 179 7.85 12.23 -15.07
N THR A 180 6.65 12.46 -14.54
CA THR A 180 6.25 11.90 -13.24
C THR A 180 5.88 10.43 -13.42
N ALA A 181 5.96 9.64 -12.34
CA ALA A 181 5.62 8.22 -12.41
C ALA A 181 4.16 7.96 -12.84
N LEU A 182 3.23 8.82 -12.41
CA LEU A 182 1.83 8.76 -12.86
C LEU A 182 1.72 9.04 -14.35
N LYS A 183 2.46 10.05 -14.86
CA LYS A 183 2.43 10.37 -16.28
C LYS A 183 3.03 9.26 -17.14
N LEU A 184 4.08 8.62 -16.65
CA LEU A 184 4.72 7.47 -17.30
C LEU A 184 3.73 6.32 -17.50
N ILE A 185 2.92 5.98 -16.48
CA ILE A 185 1.91 4.92 -16.57
C ILE A 185 0.79 5.28 -17.55
N GLU A 186 0.42 6.54 -17.66
CA GLU A 186 -0.61 6.97 -18.63
C GLU A 186 -0.11 6.86 -20.08
N GLN A 187 1.18 7.08 -20.30
CA GLN A 187 1.77 7.13 -21.63
C GLN A 187 2.28 5.78 -22.13
N ILE A 188 2.67 4.89 -21.22
CA ILE A 188 3.15 3.55 -21.56
C ILE A 188 1.99 2.55 -21.48
N THR A 189 1.79 1.80 -22.55
CA THR A 189 0.88 0.64 -22.56
C THR A 189 1.67 -0.62 -22.89
N ILE A 190 1.68 -1.58 -21.97
CA ILE A 190 2.34 -2.88 -22.16
C ILE A 190 1.27 -3.96 -22.14
N LYS A 191 1.02 -4.58 -23.29
CA LYS A 191 -0.10 -5.52 -23.49
C LYS A 191 -0.03 -6.77 -22.60
N THR A 192 1.16 -7.14 -22.15
CA THR A 192 1.40 -8.37 -21.36
C THR A 192 1.09 -8.23 -19.88
N MET A 193 0.75 -7.03 -19.38
CA MET A 193 0.55 -6.79 -17.95
C MET A 193 -0.59 -5.83 -17.66
N THR A 194 -1.17 -5.94 -16.45
CA THR A 194 -2.20 -5.02 -15.99
C THR A 194 -1.59 -3.67 -15.57
N LYS A 195 -2.42 -2.63 -15.43
CA LYS A 195 -1.98 -1.33 -14.89
C LYS A 195 -1.40 -1.46 -13.47
N LEU A 196 -1.93 -2.39 -12.66
CA LEU A 196 -1.44 -2.65 -11.32
C LEU A 196 -0.05 -3.30 -11.36
N ASP A 197 0.14 -4.30 -12.22
CA ASP A 197 1.45 -4.95 -12.36
C ASP A 197 2.51 -3.99 -12.94
N LEU A 198 2.12 -3.10 -13.85
CA LEU A 198 2.98 -2.03 -14.35
C LEU A 198 3.41 -1.07 -13.22
N GLN A 199 2.49 -0.71 -12.33
CA GLN A 199 2.81 0.09 -11.13
C GLN A 199 3.82 -0.63 -10.24
N LYS A 200 3.57 -1.92 -9.94
CA LYS A 200 4.48 -2.75 -9.13
C LYS A 200 5.86 -2.86 -9.80
N LEU A 201 5.92 -3.08 -11.11
CA LEU A 201 7.16 -3.16 -11.87
C LEU A 201 7.95 -1.84 -11.79
N ILE A 202 7.32 -0.68 -12.00
CA ILE A 202 8.00 0.62 -11.90
C ILE A 202 8.63 0.79 -10.52
N LEU A 203 7.90 0.45 -9.45
CA LEU A 203 8.43 0.53 -8.09
C LEU A 203 9.58 -0.46 -7.86
N GLN A 204 9.46 -1.70 -8.35
CA GLN A 204 10.54 -2.69 -8.28
C GLN A 204 11.79 -2.20 -8.99
N LEU A 205 11.66 -1.57 -10.17
CA LEU A 205 12.78 -1.01 -10.92
C LEU A 205 13.47 0.16 -10.17
N ILE A 206 12.71 0.95 -9.41
CA ILE A 206 13.27 2.01 -8.56
C ILE A 206 14.06 1.40 -7.40
N ILE A 207 13.47 0.43 -6.68
CA ILE A 207 14.13 -0.28 -5.57
C ILE A 207 15.43 -0.92 -6.04
N ASP A 208 15.39 -1.60 -7.18
CA ASP A 208 16.54 -2.29 -7.78
C ASP A 208 17.51 -1.36 -8.50
N GLN A 209 17.26 -0.04 -8.50
CA GLN A 209 18.14 1.00 -9.05
C GLN A 209 18.30 0.98 -10.59
N TYR A 210 17.36 0.35 -11.30
CA TYR A 210 17.21 0.46 -12.75
C TYR A 210 16.56 1.80 -13.14
N LEU A 211 15.65 2.28 -12.31
CA LEU A 211 15.10 3.63 -12.34
C LEU A 211 15.55 4.39 -11.08
N LYS A 212 15.40 5.71 -11.09
CA LYS A 212 15.61 6.56 -9.92
C LYS A 212 14.67 7.75 -9.92
N GLU A 213 14.40 8.26 -8.74
CA GLU A 213 13.74 9.53 -8.53
C GLU A 213 14.67 10.71 -8.86
N ASP A 214 14.07 11.76 -9.42
CA ASP A 214 14.71 13.04 -9.70
C ASP A 214 13.87 14.15 -9.07
N PHE A 215 14.34 14.68 -7.95
CA PHE A 215 13.62 15.68 -7.15
C PHE A 215 13.87 17.08 -7.70
N HIS A 216 12.79 17.82 -7.95
CA HIS A 216 12.85 19.20 -8.38
C HIS A 216 12.15 20.11 -7.37
N PHE A 217 12.92 21.01 -6.77
CA PHE A 217 12.45 21.95 -5.75
C PHE A 217 11.80 23.16 -6.40
N THR A 218 10.54 23.39 -6.07
CA THR A 218 9.80 24.61 -6.44
C THR A 218 9.44 25.39 -5.17
N PRO A 219 9.02 26.66 -5.25
CA PRO A 219 8.73 27.48 -4.06
C PRO A 219 7.70 26.88 -3.10
N TYR A 220 6.78 26.05 -3.59
CA TYR A 220 5.67 25.51 -2.79
C TYR A 220 5.74 24.01 -2.56
N THR A 221 6.45 23.27 -3.41
CA THR A 221 6.49 21.80 -3.33
C THR A 221 7.72 21.22 -3.99
N THR A 222 8.06 19.98 -3.64
CA THR A 222 9.09 19.21 -4.32
C THR A 222 8.42 18.19 -5.23
N ILE A 223 8.69 18.28 -6.52
CA ILE A 223 8.12 17.38 -7.53
C ILE A 223 9.08 16.20 -7.73
N CYS A 224 8.54 14.98 -7.75
CA CYS A 224 9.30 13.77 -8.03
C CYS A 224 9.11 13.33 -9.48
N TYR A 225 10.17 13.40 -10.28
CA TYR A 225 10.24 12.83 -11.62
C TYR A 225 10.95 11.47 -11.61
N ILE A 226 10.82 10.71 -12.69
CA ILE A 226 11.51 9.43 -12.88
C ILE A 226 12.56 9.57 -13.98
N LYS A 227 13.75 9.03 -13.72
CA LYS A 227 14.86 8.94 -14.65
C LYS A 227 15.46 7.55 -14.66
N LEU A 228 16.34 7.29 -15.62
CA LEU A 228 17.17 6.10 -15.63
C LEU A 228 18.09 6.06 -14.40
N GLY A 229 18.09 4.92 -13.73
CA GLY A 229 18.94 4.61 -12.60
C GLY A 229 20.30 4.10 -13.05
N ARG A 230 21.20 3.91 -12.08
CA ARG A 230 22.59 3.48 -12.33
C ARG A 230 22.71 2.08 -12.96
N ARG A 231 21.70 1.22 -12.80
CA ARG A 231 21.68 -0.15 -13.38
C ARG A 231 20.93 -0.23 -14.71
N ALA A 232 20.43 0.88 -15.26
CA ALA A 232 19.67 0.88 -16.50
C ALA A 232 20.45 0.30 -17.69
N GLU A 233 21.75 0.60 -17.82
CA GLU A 233 22.60 0.06 -18.89
C GLU A 233 22.88 -1.44 -18.70
N TYR A 234 22.99 -1.89 -17.44
CA TYR A 234 23.26 -3.29 -17.13
C TYR A 234 22.19 -4.24 -17.66
N VAL A 235 20.90 -3.90 -17.50
CA VAL A 235 19.82 -4.75 -18.02
C VAL A 235 19.79 -4.79 -19.55
N LYS A 236 20.17 -3.70 -20.23
CA LYS A 236 20.27 -3.69 -21.71
C LYS A 236 21.37 -4.61 -22.20
N ASN A 237 22.55 -4.53 -21.58
CA ASN A 237 23.74 -5.23 -22.04
C ASN A 237 23.79 -6.71 -21.60
N ASN A 238 23.06 -7.09 -20.56
CA ASN A 238 23.06 -8.45 -20.03
C ASN A 238 21.72 -9.16 -20.30
N THR A 239 21.72 -10.08 -21.27
CA THR A 239 20.55 -10.89 -21.64
C THR A 239 20.12 -11.86 -20.54
N ASN A 240 21.03 -12.25 -19.64
CA ASN A 240 20.74 -13.14 -18.52
C ASN A 240 20.19 -12.39 -17.29
N CYS A 241 20.09 -11.05 -17.33
CA CYS A 241 19.54 -10.25 -16.24
C CYS A 241 18.06 -10.59 -16.02
N GLN A 242 17.69 -11.02 -14.81
CA GLN A 242 16.29 -11.28 -14.46
C GLN A 242 15.73 -10.13 -13.61
N ILE A 243 14.50 -9.72 -13.91
CA ILE A 243 13.74 -8.75 -13.11
C ILE A 243 12.49 -9.47 -12.65
N LEU A 244 12.51 -9.99 -11.43
CA LEU A 244 11.45 -10.86 -10.92
C LEU A 244 10.37 -10.03 -10.23
N LEU A 245 9.12 -10.29 -10.59
CA LEU A 245 7.95 -9.71 -9.94
C LEU A 245 7.00 -10.81 -9.48
N ASP A 246 6.47 -10.68 -8.27
CA ASP A 246 5.38 -11.51 -7.78
C ASP A 246 4.08 -11.11 -8.50
N ILE A 247 3.53 -12.02 -9.31
CA ILE A 247 2.28 -11.83 -10.04
C ILE A 247 1.26 -12.84 -9.53
N VAL A 248 0.06 -12.33 -9.26
CA VAL A 248 -1.07 -13.13 -8.82
C VAL A 248 -1.81 -13.62 -10.05
N GLU A 249 -1.81 -14.93 -10.27
CA GLU A 249 -2.63 -15.51 -11.32
C GLU A 249 -4.08 -15.59 -10.85
N ASN A 250 -4.99 -14.96 -11.58
CA ASN A 250 -6.42 -15.17 -11.37
C ASN A 250 -6.78 -16.57 -11.89
N THR A 251 -6.84 -17.55 -10.99
CA THR A 251 -7.47 -18.85 -11.23
C THR A 251 -9.00 -18.72 -11.32
N GLN A 252 -9.50 -17.83 -12.20
CA GLN A 252 -10.82 -18.04 -12.76
C GLN A 252 -10.68 -19.14 -13.82
N LYS A 253 -10.67 -20.40 -13.37
CA LYS A 253 -10.99 -21.52 -14.24
C LYS A 253 -12.35 -21.22 -14.88
N ARG A 254 -12.35 -20.92 -16.18
CA ARG A 254 -13.50 -21.20 -17.04
C ARG A 254 -13.75 -22.69 -16.96
N THR A 255 -14.56 -23.14 -16.02
CA THR A 255 -15.21 -24.43 -16.12
C THR A 255 -16.19 -24.33 -17.28
N SER A 256 -15.81 -24.94 -18.40
CA SER A 256 -16.69 -25.31 -19.48
C SER A 256 -17.76 -26.25 -18.92
N THR A 257 -18.98 -25.71 -18.74
CA THR A 257 -20.20 -26.52 -18.64
C THR A 257 -21.14 -26.12 -19.77
N THR A 258 -21.42 -27.13 -20.58
CA THR A 258 -22.37 -27.27 -21.68
C THR A 258 -23.74 -26.66 -21.43
N ASN A 259 -24.27 -26.01 -22.47
CA ASN A 259 -25.67 -25.76 -22.86
C ASN A 259 -26.78 -25.91 -21.81
N ASN A 260 -27.47 -24.80 -21.52
CA ASN A 260 -28.85 -24.57 -21.96
C ASN A 260 -29.33 -23.14 -21.61
N LYS A 261 -30.08 -22.51 -22.53
CA LYS A 261 -30.87 -21.28 -22.36
C LYS A 261 -32.31 -21.62 -22.83
N PRO A 262 -33.34 -20.79 -22.58
CA PRO A 262 -33.38 -19.59 -21.74
C PRO A 262 -34.64 -19.50 -20.84
N GLU A 263 -34.65 -18.64 -19.82
CA GLU A 263 -35.89 -17.95 -19.46
C GLU A 263 -35.63 -16.57 -18.83
N LYS A 264 -36.48 -15.62 -19.24
CA LYS A 264 -36.41 -14.18 -18.98
C LYS A 264 -36.95 -13.86 -17.60
N LYS A 265 -36.25 -13.07 -16.78
CA LYS A 265 -36.90 -12.15 -15.82
C LYS A 265 -36.16 -10.81 -15.72
N GLU A 266 -36.98 -9.79 -15.94
CA GLU A 266 -36.95 -8.34 -15.75
C GLU A 266 -35.68 -7.59 -15.32
N VAL A 267 -35.44 -6.54 -16.12
CA VAL A 267 -34.51 -5.44 -15.90
C VAL A 267 -35.09 -4.47 -14.88
N VAL A 268 -34.47 -4.37 -13.70
CA VAL A 268 -34.64 -3.20 -12.82
C VAL A 268 -33.42 -2.29 -12.98
N LYS A 269 -33.63 -1.18 -13.70
CA LYS A 269 -32.69 -0.05 -13.76
C LYS A 269 -32.60 0.61 -12.38
N LYS A 270 -31.41 0.69 -11.79
CA LYS A 270 -31.08 1.73 -10.81
C LYS A 270 -29.73 2.39 -11.12
N LYS A 271 -29.88 3.60 -11.69
CA LYS A 271 -29.08 4.82 -11.56
C LYS A 271 -27.69 4.71 -10.91
N SER A 272 -26.68 4.90 -11.76
CA SER A 272 -25.74 6.03 -11.73
C SER A 272 -25.60 6.82 -10.42
N THR A 273 -24.31 7.04 -10.09
CA THR A 273 -23.66 8.09 -9.29
C THR A 273 -23.55 7.93 -7.77
N THR A 274 -22.34 8.29 -7.31
CA THR A 274 -21.83 8.53 -5.96
C THR A 274 -21.64 7.34 -5.02
N SER A 275 -20.38 6.90 -4.81
CA SER A 275 -19.78 6.76 -3.47
C SER A 275 -18.41 6.05 -3.48
N THR A 276 -17.32 6.80 -3.35
CA THR A 276 -15.98 6.25 -3.11
C THR A 276 -15.73 5.87 -1.64
N ILE A 277 -16.68 6.18 -0.75
CA ILE A 277 -16.60 5.90 0.69
C ILE A 277 -17.46 4.70 1.09
N SER A 278 -18.65 4.51 0.48
CA SER A 278 -19.47 3.30 0.70
C SER A 278 -18.71 2.05 0.31
N SER A 279 -17.94 2.11 -0.77
CA SER A 279 -17.12 0.97 -1.22
C SER A 279 -16.01 0.59 -0.24
N MET A 280 -15.44 1.52 0.53
CA MET A 280 -14.43 1.17 1.54
C MET A 280 -15.05 0.51 2.77
N ILE A 281 -16.26 0.94 3.15
CA ILE A 281 -17.01 0.35 4.27
C ILE A 281 -17.59 -1.01 3.86
N GLU A 282 -18.11 -1.16 2.64
CA GLU A 282 -18.58 -2.43 2.10
C GLU A 282 -17.43 -3.43 1.91
N ILE A 283 -16.27 -3.02 1.39
CA ILE A 283 -15.08 -3.88 1.35
C ILE A 283 -14.61 -4.27 2.77
N PHE A 284 -14.77 -3.38 3.74
CA PHE A 284 -14.48 -3.69 5.14
C PHE A 284 -15.45 -4.77 5.66
N PHE A 285 -16.76 -4.65 5.44
CA PHE A 285 -17.72 -5.67 5.88
C PHE A 285 -17.65 -6.99 5.10
N ASP A 286 -17.35 -6.95 3.80
CA ASP A 286 -17.21 -8.15 2.96
C ASP A 286 -16.00 -9.02 3.35
N TYR A 287 -14.96 -8.42 3.93
CA TYR A 287 -13.80 -9.15 4.46
C TYR A 287 -13.92 -9.53 5.95
N PHE A 288 -14.91 -9.01 6.67
CA PHE A 288 -15.10 -9.22 8.11
C PHE A 288 -16.57 -9.58 8.46
N PRO A 289 -17.04 -10.79 8.12
CA PRO A 289 -18.33 -11.27 8.61
C PRO A 289 -18.25 -11.54 10.11
N GLY A 290 -18.83 -10.67 10.95
CA GLY A 290 -18.90 -10.87 12.40
C GLY A 290 -18.75 -9.62 13.27
N VAL A 291 -18.60 -8.43 12.69
CA VAL A 291 -18.72 -7.17 13.46
C VAL A 291 -20.18 -6.73 13.44
N ASP A 292 -21.00 -7.37 14.27
CA ASP A 292 -22.31 -6.83 14.61
C ASP A 292 -22.09 -5.59 15.47
N VAL A 293 -22.47 -4.44 14.93
CA VAL A 293 -22.56 -3.19 15.69
C VAL A 293 -24.00 -3.09 16.17
N ASP A 294 -24.24 -3.47 17.41
CA ASP A 294 -25.44 -3.07 18.16
C ASP A 294 -25.41 -1.55 18.45
#